data_AF-A0A1Z3UBW3-F1
#
_entry.id   AF-A0A1Z3UBW3-F1
#
_cell.length_a   1.000
_cell.length_b   1.000
_cell.length_c   1.000
_cell.angle_alpha   90.00
_cell.angle_beta   90.00
_cell.angle_gamma   90.00
#
_symmetry.space_group_name_H-M   'P 1'
#
loop_
_entity.id
_entity.type
_entity.pdbx_description
1 polymer ?
#
loop_
_entity_poly.entity_id
_entity_poly.type
_entity_poly.pdbx_seq_one_letter_code
_entity_poly.pdbx_strand_id
1 'polypeptide(L)'
;MAVRHGYLNFYRHGQSVAKVSFDGSHRPTLSVHAKYICNDDERGVVGQVYARLDDRGISCKGLTSRAYEGLATVKAWIDVVNRHYAKVGGEKPLIDQLLDNPANDGVIDLEMGLPAWGSRRTAPRMDVVAVEEVEGTLTVIFGEVKRIDDGRVRSSKAEPEVVNQLKKYENYLTDPTNRDAIANAYSQTAISLLELAGMARSVGAEITLSDTIRRAATTVPLNVARQAVLVILRPGDRGEGNWEDLHRPALNGAVKFVEVRPGEAMNLGVVV
;
A
#
# COMPACT_ATOMS: atom_id res chain seq x y z
N MET A 1 -3.26 -4.18 -4.55
CA MET A 1 -3.62 -5.34 -3.69
C MET A 1 -2.42 -5.66 -2.82
N ALA A 2 -2.63 -6.25 -1.65
CA ALA A 2 -1.56 -6.61 -0.72
C ALA A 2 -1.69 -8.08 -0.31
N VAL A 3 -0.64 -8.87 -0.54
CA VAL A 3 -0.58 -10.29 -0.13
C VAL A 3 0.02 -10.36 1.28
N ARG A 4 -0.62 -11.10 2.18
CA ARG A 4 -0.22 -11.25 3.58
C ARG A 4 -0.27 -12.72 3.97
N HIS A 5 0.33 -13.04 5.11
CA HIS A 5 0.31 -14.40 5.64
C HIS A 5 -1.13 -14.85 5.95
N GLY A 6 -1.71 -15.65 5.06
CA GLY A 6 -3.06 -16.22 5.17
C GLY A 6 -4.21 -15.32 4.72
N TYR A 7 -3.95 -14.15 4.10
CA TYR A 7 -5.01 -13.31 3.55
C TYR A 7 -4.54 -12.35 2.46
N LEU A 8 -5.48 -11.89 1.64
CA LEU A 8 -5.33 -10.80 0.66
C LEU A 8 -6.08 -9.58 1.15
N ASN A 9 -5.55 -8.39 0.90
CA ASN A 9 -6.21 -7.13 1.21
C ASN A 9 -6.29 -6.23 -0.03
N PHE A 10 -7.47 -5.68 -0.28
CA PHE A 10 -7.79 -4.84 -1.43
C PHE A 10 -7.99 -3.41 -0.96
N TYR A 11 -7.30 -2.48 -1.62
CA TYR A 11 -7.28 -1.08 -1.24
C TYR A 11 -7.83 -0.19 -2.34
N ARG A 12 -8.51 0.89 -1.92
CA ARG A 12 -8.91 2.01 -2.76
C ARG A 12 -8.78 3.28 -1.93
N HIS A 13 -8.11 4.30 -2.44
CA HIS A 13 -7.83 5.57 -1.76
C HIS A 13 -7.28 5.34 -0.34
N GLY A 14 -6.30 4.44 -0.21
CA GLY A 14 -5.67 4.06 1.07
C GLY A 14 -6.65 3.51 2.12
N GLN A 15 -7.80 2.99 1.69
CA GLN A 15 -8.75 2.29 2.54
C GLN A 15 -8.82 0.81 2.16
N SER A 16 -8.78 -0.07 3.15
CA SER A 16 -9.06 -1.50 2.97
C SER A 16 -10.55 -1.68 2.65
N VAL A 17 -10.85 -1.94 1.38
CA VAL A 17 -12.21 -2.16 0.87
C VAL A 17 -12.68 -3.57 1.18
N ALA A 18 -11.78 -4.54 1.06
CA ALA A 18 -12.09 -5.93 1.35
C ALA A 18 -10.85 -6.71 1.75
N LYS A 19 -11.02 -7.67 2.65
CA LYS A 19 -10.01 -8.65 3.04
C LYS A 19 -10.53 -10.04 2.68
N VAL A 20 -9.78 -10.79 1.87
CA VAL A 20 -10.04 -12.22 1.64
C VAL A 20 -9.13 -13.02 2.55
N SER A 21 -9.71 -13.76 3.49
CA SER A 21 -9.01 -14.70 4.36
C SER A 21 -9.53 -16.12 4.16
N PHE A 22 -8.87 -17.11 4.75
CA PHE A 22 -9.31 -18.49 4.70
C PHE A 22 -9.80 -18.94 6.08
N ASP A 23 -10.94 -19.63 6.14
CA ASP A 23 -11.41 -20.25 7.38
C ASP A 23 -10.57 -21.50 7.74
N GLY A 24 -10.86 -22.12 8.90
CA GLY A 24 -10.15 -23.33 9.33
C GLY A 24 -10.32 -24.55 8.40
N SER A 25 -11.23 -24.47 7.42
CA SER A 25 -11.43 -25.45 6.36
C SER A 25 -10.86 -24.98 5.02
N HIS A 26 -9.99 -23.96 5.02
CA HIS A 26 -9.36 -23.34 3.85
C HIS A 26 -10.36 -22.75 2.84
N ARG A 27 -11.59 -22.44 3.25
CA ARG A 27 -12.55 -21.77 2.37
C ARG A 27 -12.32 -20.27 2.38
N PRO A 28 -12.32 -19.61 1.21
CA PRO A 28 -12.18 -18.16 1.15
C PRO A 28 -13.38 -17.48 1.81
N THR A 29 -13.09 -16.44 2.56
CA THR A 29 -14.05 -15.61 3.30
C THR A 29 -13.70 -14.16 3.03
N LEU A 30 -14.68 -13.37 2.60
CA LEU A 30 -14.46 -11.96 2.35
C LEU A 30 -15.01 -11.15 3.52
N SER A 31 -14.15 -10.34 4.15
CA SER A 31 -14.51 -9.41 5.22
C SER A 31 -14.50 -7.98 4.69
N VAL A 32 -15.58 -7.23 4.91
CA VAL A 32 -15.75 -5.86 4.41
C VAL A 32 -16.23 -4.98 5.55
N HIS A 33 -15.64 -3.79 5.70
CA HIS A 33 -15.99 -2.91 6.80
C HIS A 33 -17.44 -2.39 6.66
N ALA A 34 -18.20 -2.42 7.76
CA ALA A 34 -19.63 -2.07 7.80
C ALA A 34 -19.93 -0.70 7.18
N LYS A 35 -19.05 0.30 7.39
CA LYS A 35 -19.11 1.64 6.75
C LYS A 35 -19.31 1.66 5.23
N TYR A 36 -18.96 0.60 4.50
CA TYR A 36 -19.17 0.48 3.04
C TYR A 36 -20.48 -0.18 2.63
N ILE A 37 -21.09 -0.93 3.56
CA ILE A 37 -22.28 -1.73 3.29
C ILE A 37 -23.52 -1.10 3.93
N CYS A 38 -23.34 -0.49 5.11
CA CYS A 38 -24.42 0.05 5.92
C CYS A 38 -24.77 1.47 5.47
N ASN A 39 -26.06 1.73 5.31
CA ASN A 39 -26.58 3.09 5.22
C ASN A 39 -26.50 3.79 6.60
N ASP A 40 -26.84 5.07 6.66
CA ASP A 40 -26.69 5.86 7.89
C ASP A 40 -27.58 5.34 9.04
N ASP A 41 -28.77 4.83 8.74
CA ASP A 41 -29.70 4.26 9.72
C ASP A 41 -29.17 2.94 10.33
N GLU A 42 -28.44 2.15 9.53
CA GLU A 42 -27.91 0.86 9.93
C GLU A 42 -26.63 0.99 10.77
N ARG A 43 -25.85 2.06 10.60
CA ARG A 43 -24.53 2.23 11.28
C ARG A 43 -24.62 2.19 12.80
N GLY A 44 -25.74 2.63 13.39
CA GLY A 44 -25.98 2.59 14.83
C GLY A 44 -26.43 1.22 15.36
N VAL A 45 -26.82 0.29 14.48
CA VAL A 45 -27.35 -1.04 14.82
C VAL A 45 -26.27 -2.12 14.81
N VAL A 46 -25.21 -1.91 14.04
CA VAL A 46 -24.20 -2.94 13.79
C VAL A 46 -23.37 -3.25 15.04
N GLY A 47 -23.45 -4.52 15.49
CA GLY A 47 -22.63 -5.02 16.60
C GLY A 47 -21.22 -5.49 16.20
N GLN A 48 -20.91 -5.57 14.91
CA GLN A 48 -19.61 -5.98 14.37
C GLN A 48 -19.09 -5.02 13.30
N VAL A 49 -17.87 -4.53 13.45
CA VAL A 49 -17.26 -3.56 12.53
C VAL A 49 -17.12 -4.07 11.09
N TYR A 50 -17.17 -5.39 10.87
CA TYR A 50 -17.01 -6.02 9.57
C TYR A 50 -18.16 -6.98 9.25
N ALA A 51 -18.66 -6.91 8.02
CA ALA A 51 -19.55 -7.90 7.41
C ALA A 51 -18.74 -9.01 6.75
N ARG A 52 -19.32 -10.21 6.67
CA ARG A 52 -18.74 -11.41 6.07
C ARG A 52 -19.54 -11.81 4.84
N LEU A 53 -18.84 -12.03 3.73
CA LEU A 53 -19.36 -12.67 2.53
C LEU A 53 -18.84 -14.11 2.46
N ASP A 54 -19.77 -15.03 2.27
CA ASP A 54 -19.56 -16.45 1.97
C ASP A 54 -20.52 -16.93 0.87
N ASP A 55 -20.68 -18.24 0.73
CA ASP A 55 -21.56 -18.89 -0.23
C ASP A 55 -23.05 -18.53 -0.07
N ARG A 56 -23.44 -17.93 1.06
CA ARG A 56 -24.83 -17.56 1.39
C ARG A 56 -25.12 -16.08 1.20
N GLY A 57 -24.13 -15.29 0.80
CA GLY A 57 -24.23 -13.84 0.62
C GLY A 57 -23.55 -13.05 1.73
N ILE A 58 -23.95 -11.79 1.89
CA ILE A 58 -23.33 -10.83 2.80
C ILE A 58 -24.10 -10.82 4.11
N SER A 59 -23.43 -11.18 5.20
CA SER A 59 -23.98 -11.17 6.56
C SER A 59 -23.27 -10.13 7.42
N CYS A 60 -24.05 -9.40 8.23
CA CYS A 60 -23.54 -8.46 9.22
C CYS A 60 -24.36 -8.62 10.51
N LYS A 61 -23.71 -8.76 11.67
CA LYS A 61 -24.42 -9.00 12.92
C LYS A 61 -25.34 -7.83 13.25
N GLY A 62 -26.65 -8.11 13.34
CA GLY A 62 -27.69 -7.13 13.62
C GLY A 62 -28.42 -6.62 12.37
N LEU A 63 -28.01 -7.04 11.17
CA LEU A 63 -28.67 -6.70 9.90
C LEU A 63 -29.15 -7.96 9.17
N THR A 64 -30.17 -7.80 8.34
CA THR A 64 -30.63 -8.84 7.41
C THR A 64 -29.54 -9.13 6.37
N SER A 65 -29.31 -10.42 6.09
CA SER A 65 -28.37 -10.84 5.05
C SER A 65 -28.78 -10.30 3.67
N ARG A 66 -27.79 -9.93 2.87
CA ARG A 66 -27.97 -9.40 1.50
C ARG A 66 -27.35 -10.33 0.48
N ALA A 67 -27.93 -10.38 -0.72
CA ALA A 67 -27.33 -11.12 -1.83
C ALA A 67 -26.01 -10.48 -2.28
N TYR A 68 -25.09 -11.31 -2.77
CA TYR A 68 -23.89 -10.85 -3.48
C TYR A 68 -24.14 -10.95 -4.99
N GLU A 69 -24.20 -9.80 -5.65
CA GLU A 69 -24.54 -9.66 -7.07
C GLU A 69 -23.27 -9.54 -7.94
N GLY A 70 -22.17 -10.14 -7.47
CA GLY A 70 -20.88 -10.09 -8.16
C GLY A 70 -20.32 -8.68 -8.26
N LEU A 71 -19.94 -8.27 -9.47
CA LEU A 71 -19.26 -7.00 -9.74
C LEU A 71 -20.11 -5.78 -9.35
N ALA A 72 -21.43 -5.87 -9.44
CA ALA A 72 -22.32 -4.77 -9.05
C ALA A 72 -22.15 -4.41 -7.56
N THR A 73 -22.06 -5.42 -6.69
CA THR A 73 -21.85 -5.22 -5.26
C THR A 73 -20.48 -4.61 -4.96
N VAL A 74 -19.42 -5.07 -5.65
CA VAL A 74 -18.07 -4.52 -5.48
C VAL A 74 -18.00 -3.06 -5.94
N LYS A 75 -18.63 -2.73 -7.07
CA LYS A 75 -18.73 -1.34 -7.57
C LYS A 75 -19.42 -0.43 -6.55
N ALA A 76 -20.54 -0.88 -5.96
CA ALA A 76 -21.23 -0.10 -4.93
C ALA A 76 -20.34 0.21 -3.72
N TRP A 77 -19.50 -0.74 -3.26
CA TRP A 77 -18.55 -0.48 -2.18
C TRP A 77 -17.47 0.54 -2.58
N ILE A 78 -16.93 0.41 -3.79
CA ILE A 78 -15.95 1.36 -4.34
C ILE A 78 -16.58 2.76 -4.44
N ASP A 79 -17.84 2.87 -4.85
CA ASP A 79 -18.55 4.16 -4.94
C ASP A 79 -18.72 4.83 -3.58
N VAL A 80 -18.96 4.05 -2.51
CA VAL A 80 -18.96 4.59 -1.14
C VAL A 80 -17.56 5.09 -0.76
N VAL A 81 -16.50 4.36 -1.13
CA VAL A 81 -15.12 4.81 -0.90
C VAL A 81 -14.85 6.13 -1.62
N ASN A 82 -15.20 6.20 -2.89
CA ASN A 82 -15.00 7.38 -3.73
C ASN A 82 -15.77 8.58 -3.18
N ARG A 83 -17.03 8.42 -2.76
CA ARG A 83 -17.85 9.54 -2.24
C ARG A 83 -17.36 10.08 -0.90
N HIS A 84 -16.97 9.21 0.04
CA HIS A 84 -16.74 9.62 1.42
C HIS A 84 -15.26 9.75 1.81
N TYR A 85 -14.37 9.07 1.09
CA TYR A 85 -12.97 8.95 1.46
C TYR A 85 -12.01 9.44 0.37
N ALA A 86 -12.49 9.73 -0.84
CA ALA A 86 -11.70 10.43 -1.86
C ALA A 86 -11.70 11.95 -1.66
N LYS A 87 -11.63 12.43 -0.40
CA LYS A 87 -11.53 13.88 -0.14
C LYS A 87 -10.37 14.43 -0.98
N VAL A 88 -10.72 15.30 -1.93
CA VAL A 88 -9.79 15.95 -2.85
C VAL A 88 -8.74 16.66 -2.00
N GLY A 89 -7.47 16.21 -2.08
CA GLY A 89 -6.35 16.75 -1.31
C GLY A 89 -5.79 15.86 -0.19
N GLY A 90 -6.31 14.66 0.05
CA GLY A 90 -5.64 13.69 0.94
C GLY A 90 -4.37 13.08 0.30
N GLU A 91 -3.43 12.57 1.11
CA GLU A 91 -2.31 11.72 0.63
C GLU A 91 -2.81 10.45 -0.06
N LYS A 92 -3.88 9.87 0.48
CA LYS A 92 -4.36 8.55 0.07
C LYS A 92 -4.91 8.46 -1.37
N PRO A 93 -5.70 9.43 -1.86
CA PRO A 93 -6.08 9.46 -3.28
C PRO A 93 -4.88 9.62 -4.23
N LEU A 94 -3.77 10.19 -3.77
CA LEU A 94 -2.59 10.38 -4.61
C LEU A 94 -1.75 9.10 -4.72
N ILE A 95 -1.77 8.23 -3.71
CA ILE A 95 -1.19 6.87 -3.84
C ILE A 95 -1.90 6.12 -4.97
N ASP A 96 -3.23 6.20 -5.06
CA ASP A 96 -3.95 5.60 -6.19
C ASP A 96 -3.49 6.18 -7.55
N GLN A 97 -3.25 7.50 -7.63
CA GLN A 97 -2.72 8.11 -8.86
C GLN A 97 -1.31 7.61 -9.22
N LEU A 98 -0.46 7.33 -8.22
CA LEU A 98 0.83 6.69 -8.46
C LEU A 98 0.65 5.29 -9.04
N LEU A 99 -0.30 4.51 -8.49
CA LEU A 99 -0.57 3.14 -8.95
C LEU A 99 -1.23 3.09 -10.32
N ASP A 100 -1.98 4.13 -10.70
CA ASP A 100 -2.57 4.26 -12.03
C ASP A 100 -1.50 4.56 -13.12
N ASN A 101 -0.28 4.97 -12.73
CA ASN A 101 0.81 5.14 -13.67
C ASN A 101 1.44 3.78 -14.05
N PRO A 102 1.42 3.37 -15.33
CA PRO A 102 2.01 2.11 -15.78
C PRO A 102 3.51 1.99 -15.51
N ALA A 103 4.23 3.10 -15.33
CA ALA A 103 5.65 3.09 -14.99
C ALA A 103 5.92 2.68 -13.52
N ASN A 104 4.89 2.60 -12.67
CA ASN A 104 4.97 2.13 -11.29
C ASN A 104 4.48 0.67 -11.16
N ASP A 105 4.59 -0.11 -12.22
CA ASP A 105 4.12 -1.51 -12.29
C ASP A 105 4.96 -2.51 -11.46
N GLY A 106 6.06 -2.04 -10.88
CA GLY A 106 6.87 -2.75 -9.88
C GLY A 106 6.31 -2.68 -8.46
N VAL A 107 5.26 -1.89 -8.19
CA VAL A 107 4.65 -1.82 -6.85
C VAL A 107 4.01 -3.17 -6.49
N ILE A 108 4.54 -3.80 -5.45
CA ILE A 108 4.17 -5.14 -5.02
C ILE A 108 3.31 -5.14 -3.75
N ASP A 109 3.36 -4.05 -2.97
CA ASP A 109 2.65 -3.94 -1.71
C ASP A 109 2.33 -2.49 -1.32
N LEU A 110 1.33 -2.36 -0.47
CA LEU A 110 0.89 -1.11 0.15
C LEU A 110 0.71 -1.32 1.64
N GLU A 111 1.01 -0.30 2.44
CA GLU A 111 0.82 -0.32 3.90
C GLU A 111 1.52 -1.53 4.54
N MET A 112 2.81 -1.71 4.21
CA MET A 112 3.63 -2.78 4.80
C MET A 112 3.83 -2.47 6.28
N GLY A 113 3.20 -3.28 7.14
CA GLY A 113 3.40 -3.19 8.58
C GLY A 113 4.69 -3.87 9.00
N LEU A 114 5.53 -3.13 9.72
CA LEU A 114 6.68 -3.70 10.39
C LEU A 114 6.22 -4.41 11.67
N PRO A 115 6.81 -5.58 12.02
CA PRO A 115 6.50 -6.26 13.27
C PRO A 115 6.87 -5.38 14.47
N ALA A 116 6.50 -5.79 15.68
CA ALA A 116 7.13 -5.23 16.86
C ALA A 116 8.59 -5.71 16.92
N TRP A 117 9.54 -4.82 17.16
CA TRP A 117 10.96 -5.18 17.33
C TRP A 117 11.61 -4.37 18.44
N GLY A 118 12.56 -4.99 19.16
CA GLY A 118 13.22 -4.38 20.31
C GLY A 118 12.20 -3.88 21.35
N SER A 119 12.31 -2.60 21.73
CA SER A 119 11.39 -1.96 22.69
C SER A 119 10.12 -1.38 22.05
N ARG A 120 9.95 -1.47 20.73
CA ARG A 120 8.83 -0.84 20.01
C ARG A 120 7.59 -1.71 20.05
N ARG A 121 6.55 -1.17 20.69
CA ARG A 121 5.22 -1.80 20.78
C ARG A 121 4.26 -1.37 19.68
N THR A 122 4.57 -0.30 18.95
CA THR A 122 3.78 0.15 17.79
C THR A 122 4.42 -0.40 16.52
N ALA A 123 3.57 -0.92 15.63
CA ALA A 123 3.95 -1.41 14.31
C ALA A 123 3.87 -0.26 13.29
N PRO A 124 4.98 0.44 12.98
CA PRO A 124 4.98 1.43 11.92
C PRO A 124 4.66 0.78 10.59
N ARG A 125 4.12 1.57 9.65
CA ARG A 125 3.77 1.11 8.31
C ARG A 125 4.50 1.95 7.28
N MET A 126 5.11 1.29 6.30
CA MET A 126 5.61 1.96 5.10
C MET A 126 4.50 1.97 4.06
N ASP A 127 4.32 3.10 3.39
CA ASP A 127 3.15 3.33 2.53
C ASP A 127 3.17 2.46 1.28
N VAL A 128 4.34 2.33 0.64
CA VAL A 128 4.52 1.61 -0.64
C VAL A 128 5.74 0.70 -0.56
N VAL A 129 5.65 -0.46 -1.21
CA VAL A 129 6.80 -1.32 -1.50
C VAL A 129 6.82 -1.62 -2.99
N ALA A 130 7.97 -1.38 -3.61
CA ALA A 130 8.21 -1.65 -5.02
C ALA A 130 9.39 -2.61 -5.20
N VAL A 131 9.36 -3.39 -6.27
CA VAL A 131 10.53 -4.07 -6.79
C VAL A 131 11.04 -3.25 -7.97
N GLU A 132 12.30 -2.87 -7.93
CA GLU A 132 12.96 -2.13 -9.02
C GLU A 132 14.33 -2.75 -9.32
N GLU A 133 14.85 -2.53 -10.52
CA GLU A 133 16.21 -2.94 -10.88
C GLU A 133 17.21 -1.87 -10.45
N VAL A 134 18.14 -2.23 -9.57
CA VAL A 134 19.21 -1.36 -9.06
C VAL A 134 20.53 -2.05 -9.31
N GLU A 135 21.41 -1.41 -10.09
CA GLU A 135 22.72 -1.96 -10.46
C GLU A 135 22.64 -3.40 -11.01
N GLY A 136 21.62 -3.69 -11.84
CA GLY A 136 21.40 -5.01 -12.45
C GLY A 136 20.75 -6.04 -11.52
N THR A 137 20.38 -5.67 -10.29
CA THR A 137 19.76 -6.56 -9.31
C THR A 137 18.34 -6.12 -8.96
N LEU A 138 17.39 -7.06 -8.93
CA LEU A 138 16.04 -6.78 -8.45
C LEU A 138 16.05 -6.56 -6.93
N THR A 139 15.65 -5.35 -6.54
CA THR A 139 15.72 -4.86 -5.18
C THR A 139 14.33 -4.43 -4.70
N VAL A 140 13.95 -4.90 -3.51
CA VAL A 140 12.79 -4.41 -2.77
C VAL A 140 13.13 -3.04 -2.18
N ILE A 141 12.36 -2.03 -2.56
CA ILE A 141 12.51 -0.64 -2.14
C ILE A 141 11.22 -0.17 -1.47
N PHE A 142 11.36 0.63 -0.42
CA PHE A 142 10.24 1.12 0.37
C PHE A 142 10.04 2.61 0.15
N GLY A 143 8.78 3.03 0.03
CA GLY A 143 8.36 4.42 -0.09
C GLY A 143 7.52 4.86 1.11
N GLU A 144 7.86 6.01 1.69
CA GLU A 144 6.95 6.80 2.54
C GLU A 144 6.42 7.95 1.71
N VAL A 145 5.11 8.04 1.55
CA VAL A 145 4.47 9.00 0.64
C VAL A 145 3.97 10.19 1.44
N LYS A 146 4.32 11.40 1.00
CA LYS A 146 3.89 12.66 1.60
C LYS A 146 3.51 13.67 0.54
N ARG A 147 2.57 14.55 0.85
CA ARG A 147 2.32 15.73 0.00
C ARG A 147 3.38 16.80 0.27
N ILE A 148 3.70 17.60 -0.73
CA ILE A 148 4.60 18.77 -0.59
C ILE A 148 4.12 19.79 0.46
N ASP A 149 2.81 19.84 0.73
CA ASP A 149 2.19 20.70 1.74
C ASP A 149 2.01 20.01 3.11
N ASP A 150 2.47 18.77 3.28
CA ASP A 150 2.37 18.06 4.54
C ASP A 150 3.30 18.69 5.60
N GLY A 151 2.74 18.96 6.78
CA GLY A 151 3.47 19.60 7.87
C GLY A 151 4.68 18.80 8.38
N ARG A 152 4.70 17.47 8.17
CA ARG A 152 5.77 16.58 8.63
C ARG A 152 7.01 16.62 7.74
N VAL A 153 6.86 17.01 6.47
CA VAL A 153 7.99 17.23 5.54
C VAL A 153 8.49 18.67 5.56
N ARG A 154 7.71 19.58 6.15
CA ARG A 154 8.01 21.00 6.21
C ARG A 154 8.68 21.38 7.52
N SER A 155 9.85 22.00 7.42
CA SER A 155 10.48 22.67 8.54
C SER A 155 11.35 23.83 8.07
N SER A 156 11.54 24.81 8.93
CA SER A 156 12.38 26.00 8.68
C SER A 156 13.59 26.11 9.60
N LYS A 157 13.61 25.36 10.72
CA LYS A 157 14.61 25.50 11.80
C LYS A 157 14.97 24.21 12.51
N ALA A 158 14.17 23.15 12.36
CA ALA A 158 14.36 21.86 13.03
C ALA A 158 14.36 20.71 12.01
N GLU A 159 14.83 19.54 12.41
CA GLU A 159 14.69 18.34 11.57
C GLU A 159 13.19 18.02 11.35
N PRO A 160 12.72 17.86 10.09
CA PRO A 160 11.33 17.49 9.82
C PRO A 160 10.94 16.17 10.48
N GLU A 161 9.67 16.04 10.91
CA GLU A 161 9.17 14.83 11.58
C GLU A 161 9.37 13.57 10.73
N VAL A 162 9.22 13.70 9.40
CA VAL A 162 9.39 12.59 8.46
C VAL A 162 10.79 11.97 8.51
N VAL A 163 11.83 12.75 8.82
CA VAL A 163 13.20 12.24 8.93
C VAL A 163 13.29 11.26 10.10
N ASN A 164 12.70 11.64 11.24
CA ASN A 164 12.59 10.76 12.39
C ASN A 164 11.70 9.54 12.12
N GLN A 165 10.78 9.60 11.17
CA GLN A 165 10.01 8.44 10.74
C GLN A 165 10.88 7.49 9.90
N LEU A 166 11.62 7.99 8.92
CA LEU A 166 12.47 7.19 8.04
C LEU A 166 13.65 6.54 8.77
N LYS A 167 14.28 7.25 9.71
CA LYS A 167 15.32 6.65 10.61
C LYS A 167 14.81 5.41 11.34
N LYS A 168 13.51 5.34 11.65
CA LYS A 168 12.92 4.15 12.30
C LYS A 168 12.91 2.96 11.35
N TYR A 169 12.63 3.20 10.08
CA TYR A 169 12.62 2.17 9.05
C TYR A 169 14.04 1.70 8.78
N GLU A 170 14.99 2.61 8.64
CA GLU A 170 16.41 2.30 8.47
C GLU A 170 16.94 1.43 9.62
N ASN A 171 16.58 1.75 10.87
CA ASN A 171 16.97 0.93 12.02
C ASN A 171 16.43 -0.51 11.94
N TYR A 172 15.28 -0.73 11.31
CA TYR A 172 14.76 -2.07 11.07
C TYR A 172 15.46 -2.75 9.89
N LEU A 173 15.70 -2.01 8.81
CA LEU A 173 16.28 -2.47 7.55
C LEU A 173 17.80 -2.68 7.62
N THR A 174 18.50 -2.11 8.59
CA THR A 174 19.95 -2.31 8.76
C THR A 174 20.28 -3.69 9.34
N ASP A 175 19.35 -4.31 10.07
CA ASP A 175 19.47 -5.68 10.57
C ASP A 175 19.42 -6.70 9.41
N PRO A 176 20.48 -7.50 9.20
CA PRO A 176 20.51 -8.54 8.17
C PRO A 176 19.37 -9.55 8.28
N THR A 177 18.99 -9.98 9.49
CA THR A 177 17.94 -10.98 9.68
C THR A 177 16.58 -10.44 9.24
N ASN A 178 16.30 -9.17 9.50
CA ASN A 178 15.06 -8.53 9.02
C ASN A 178 15.06 -8.44 7.49
N ARG A 179 16.19 -8.07 6.88
CA ARG A 179 16.29 -8.01 5.42
C ARG A 179 16.12 -9.37 4.77
N ASP A 180 16.72 -10.42 5.31
CA ASP A 180 16.54 -11.78 4.80
C ASP A 180 15.07 -12.22 4.88
N ALA A 181 14.39 -11.89 5.99
CA ALA A 181 12.96 -12.17 6.14
C ALA A 181 12.12 -11.40 5.10
N ILE A 182 12.43 -10.12 4.86
CA ILE A 182 11.73 -9.31 3.85
C ILE A 182 11.98 -9.83 2.44
N ALA A 183 13.24 -10.13 2.11
CA ALA A 183 13.64 -10.66 0.82
C ALA A 183 12.84 -11.92 0.48
N ASN A 184 12.80 -12.87 1.41
CA ASN A 184 12.03 -14.09 1.28
C ASN A 184 10.54 -13.81 1.16
N ALA A 185 9.99 -12.93 2.00
CA ALA A 185 8.56 -12.59 1.96
C ALA A 185 8.13 -11.99 0.62
N TYR A 186 8.94 -11.11 0.02
CA TYR A 186 8.59 -10.50 -1.27
C TYR A 186 8.91 -11.38 -2.48
N SER A 187 9.92 -12.25 -2.42
CA SER A 187 10.06 -13.34 -3.39
C SER A 187 8.81 -14.23 -3.40
N GLN A 188 8.32 -14.64 -2.22
CA GLN A 188 7.09 -15.45 -2.11
C GLN A 188 5.83 -14.70 -2.52
N THR A 189 5.78 -13.38 -2.26
CA THR A 189 4.69 -12.52 -2.73
C THR A 189 4.65 -12.47 -4.25
N ALA A 190 5.80 -12.32 -4.92
CA ALA A 190 5.88 -12.31 -6.38
C ALA A 190 5.43 -13.65 -6.98
N ILE A 191 5.82 -14.78 -6.37
CA ILE A 191 5.34 -16.13 -6.76
C ILE A 191 3.82 -16.21 -6.61
N SER A 192 3.29 -15.81 -5.45
CA SER A 192 1.85 -15.83 -5.18
C SER A 192 1.05 -14.97 -6.17
N LEU A 193 1.58 -13.80 -6.55
CA LEU A 193 0.97 -12.94 -7.55
C LEU A 193 0.96 -13.60 -8.93
N LEU A 194 2.04 -14.29 -9.32
CA LEU A 194 2.13 -15.02 -10.58
C LEU A 194 1.10 -16.16 -10.64
N GLU A 195 0.95 -16.93 -9.56
CA GLU A 195 -0.04 -17.99 -9.42
C GLU A 195 -1.47 -17.44 -9.45
N LEU A 196 -1.75 -16.36 -8.70
CA LEU A 196 -3.04 -15.68 -8.70
C LEU A 196 -3.41 -15.16 -10.08
N ALA A 197 -2.45 -14.58 -10.82
CA ALA A 197 -2.68 -14.14 -12.19
C ALA A 197 -2.97 -15.32 -13.13
N GLY A 198 -2.32 -16.47 -12.92
CA GLY A 198 -2.62 -17.71 -13.63
C GLY A 198 -4.05 -18.22 -13.37
N MET A 199 -4.44 -18.27 -12.10
CA MET A 199 -5.80 -18.65 -11.69
C MET A 199 -6.85 -17.68 -12.26
N ALA A 200 -6.60 -16.37 -12.21
CA ALA A 200 -7.50 -15.37 -12.76
C ALA A 200 -7.69 -15.55 -14.27
N ARG A 201 -6.60 -15.82 -15.03
CA ARG A 201 -6.70 -16.14 -16.46
C ARG A 201 -7.49 -17.41 -16.73
N SER A 202 -7.37 -18.43 -15.88
CA SER A 202 -8.13 -19.67 -16.03
C SER A 202 -9.66 -19.50 -15.90
N VAL A 203 -10.10 -18.42 -15.24
CA VAL A 203 -11.52 -18.04 -15.12
C VAL A 203 -11.91 -16.90 -16.07
N GLY A 204 -11.08 -16.61 -17.07
CA GLY A 204 -11.38 -15.63 -18.13
C GLY A 204 -11.02 -14.18 -17.82
N ALA A 205 -10.27 -13.90 -16.75
CA ALA A 205 -9.82 -12.53 -16.46
C ALA A 205 -8.56 -12.16 -17.27
N GLU A 206 -8.57 -10.95 -17.84
CA GLU A 206 -7.40 -10.37 -18.51
C GLU A 206 -6.49 -9.70 -17.47
N ILE A 207 -5.59 -10.47 -16.86
CA ILE A 207 -4.59 -9.96 -15.91
C ILE A 207 -3.18 -10.19 -16.45
N THR A 208 -2.46 -9.09 -16.63
CA THR A 208 -1.04 -9.07 -17.00
C THR A 208 -0.25 -8.46 -15.84
N LEU A 209 0.69 -9.22 -15.30
CA LEU A 209 1.68 -8.69 -14.35
C LEU A 209 2.76 -7.91 -15.11
N SER A 210 3.50 -7.05 -14.42
CA SER A 210 4.70 -6.44 -14.99
C SER A 210 5.81 -7.46 -15.22
N ASP A 211 6.76 -7.11 -16.09
CA ASP A 211 7.95 -7.93 -16.29
C ASP A 211 8.78 -8.01 -15.00
N THR A 212 8.89 -6.89 -14.29
CA THR A 212 9.57 -6.80 -13.00
C THR A 212 9.03 -7.79 -11.98
N ILE A 213 7.71 -7.88 -11.80
CA ILE A 213 7.11 -8.83 -10.86
C ILE A 213 7.28 -10.27 -11.34
N ARG A 214 7.21 -10.54 -12.66
CA ARG A 214 7.49 -11.87 -13.21
C ARG A 214 8.93 -12.31 -12.92
N ARG A 215 9.91 -11.45 -13.15
CA ARG A 215 11.33 -11.73 -12.84
C ARG A 215 11.57 -11.84 -11.34
N ALA A 216 10.85 -11.09 -10.51
CA ALA A 216 10.93 -11.20 -9.07
C ALA A 216 10.47 -12.57 -8.56
N ALA A 217 9.48 -13.18 -9.22
CA ALA A 217 8.99 -14.52 -8.88
C ALA A 217 10.01 -15.64 -9.13
N THR A 218 11.01 -15.40 -9.98
CA THR A 218 12.10 -16.36 -10.28
C THR A 218 13.41 -15.98 -9.59
N THR A 219 13.47 -14.84 -8.89
CA THR A 219 14.65 -14.35 -8.18
C THR A 219 14.49 -14.60 -6.69
N VAL A 220 15.27 -15.55 -6.15
CA VAL A 220 15.21 -15.93 -4.74
C VAL A 220 16.61 -16.05 -4.13
N PRO A 221 16.96 -15.27 -3.09
CA PRO A 221 16.20 -14.14 -2.54
C PRO A 221 16.31 -12.87 -3.40
N LEU A 222 15.31 -11.97 -3.31
CA LEU A 222 15.45 -10.59 -3.79
C LEU A 222 16.47 -9.80 -2.95
N ASN A 223 17.10 -8.77 -3.53
CA ASN A 223 17.84 -7.79 -2.73
C ASN A 223 16.86 -6.88 -1.96
N VAL A 224 17.32 -6.24 -0.88
CA VAL A 224 16.50 -5.34 -0.06
C VAL A 224 17.27 -4.07 0.24
N ALA A 225 16.67 -2.92 -0.12
CA ALA A 225 17.19 -1.61 0.19
C ALA A 225 17.36 -1.44 1.71
N ARG A 226 18.46 -0.79 2.12
CA ARG A 226 18.76 -0.53 3.53
C ARG A 226 18.04 0.70 4.07
N GLN A 227 17.47 1.51 3.18
CA GLN A 227 16.79 2.76 3.48
C GLN A 227 15.45 2.81 2.76
N ALA A 228 14.50 3.52 3.36
CA ALA A 228 13.25 3.89 2.71
C ALA A 228 13.42 5.26 2.03
N VAL A 229 12.73 5.44 0.91
CA VAL A 229 12.72 6.67 0.13
C VAL A 229 11.49 7.49 0.50
N LEU A 230 11.66 8.79 0.72
CA LEU A 230 10.55 9.72 0.82
C LEU A 230 10.04 10.07 -0.58
N VAL A 231 8.76 9.83 -0.84
CA VAL A 231 8.09 10.21 -2.08
C VAL A 231 7.27 11.47 -1.83
N ILE A 232 7.67 12.57 -2.46
CA ILE A 232 7.04 13.88 -2.27
C ILE A 232 6.15 14.17 -3.47
N LEU A 233 4.84 14.19 -3.24
CA LEU A 233 3.86 14.39 -4.29
C LEU A 233 3.62 15.88 -4.53
N ARG A 234 3.80 16.30 -5.79
CA ARG A 234 3.57 17.66 -6.30
C ARG A 234 2.35 17.67 -7.22
N PRO A 235 1.10 17.68 -6.68
CA PRO A 235 -0.11 17.59 -7.50
C PRO A 235 -0.36 18.80 -8.44
N GLY A 236 0.52 19.81 -8.41
CA GLY A 236 0.52 21.03 -9.19
C GLY A 236 1.32 22.12 -8.46
N ASP A 237 1.29 23.36 -8.95
CA ASP A 237 2.06 24.47 -8.36
C ASP A 237 1.45 25.00 -7.04
N ARG A 238 0.28 24.49 -6.64
CA ARG A 238 -0.37 24.85 -5.38
C ARG A 238 0.30 24.15 -4.22
N GLY A 239 0.58 24.92 -3.16
CA GLY A 239 1.18 24.38 -1.95
C GLY A 239 2.70 24.24 -2.04
N GLU A 240 3.35 24.86 -3.03
CA GLU A 240 4.82 24.90 -3.09
C GLU A 240 5.39 25.88 -2.04
N GLY A 241 4.80 27.08 -1.87
CA GLY A 241 5.24 28.02 -0.83
C GLY A 241 6.77 28.23 -0.84
N ASN A 242 7.41 28.16 0.32
CA ASN A 242 8.88 28.24 0.44
C ASN A 242 9.56 26.87 0.30
N TRP A 243 9.02 25.95 -0.52
CA TRP A 243 9.53 24.59 -0.63
C TRP A 243 11.01 24.55 -0.99
N GLU A 244 11.38 25.17 -2.11
CA GLU A 244 12.75 25.13 -2.65
C GLU A 244 13.76 25.82 -1.71
N ASP A 245 13.38 26.95 -1.13
CA ASP A 245 14.30 27.78 -0.36
C ASP A 245 14.43 27.35 1.11
N LEU A 246 13.41 26.70 1.68
CA LEU A 246 13.31 26.48 3.12
C LEU A 246 13.15 25.02 3.51
N HIS A 247 12.25 24.29 2.86
CA HIS A 247 11.84 22.95 3.31
C HIS A 247 12.66 21.85 2.66
N ARG A 248 12.87 21.92 1.35
CA ARG A 248 13.68 20.97 0.59
C ARG A 248 15.14 20.91 1.09
N PRO A 249 15.82 22.03 1.40
CA PRO A 249 17.16 21.98 1.96
C PRO A 249 17.26 21.25 3.30
N ALA A 250 16.19 21.25 4.11
CA ALA A 250 16.15 20.53 5.39
C ALA A 250 16.05 18.99 5.21
N LEU A 251 15.67 18.51 4.02
CA LEU A 251 15.64 17.09 3.67
C LEU A 251 16.93 16.64 2.98
N ASN A 252 17.58 17.55 2.24
CA ASN A 252 18.83 17.28 1.53
C ASN A 252 19.92 16.76 2.49
N GLY A 253 20.45 15.58 2.19
CA GLY A 253 21.48 14.93 3.01
C GLY A 253 20.97 14.26 4.28
N ALA A 254 19.73 14.52 4.70
CA ALA A 254 19.10 13.85 5.84
C ALA A 254 18.38 12.56 5.42
N VAL A 255 17.75 12.55 4.24
CA VAL A 255 16.99 11.41 3.71
C VAL A 255 17.13 11.29 2.19
N LYS A 256 16.92 10.09 1.66
CA LYS A 256 16.72 9.89 0.22
C LYS A 256 15.29 10.26 -0.14
N PHE A 257 15.09 11.08 -1.17
CA PHE A 257 13.75 11.45 -1.60
C PHE A 257 13.66 11.65 -3.11
N VAL A 258 12.46 11.47 -3.63
CA VAL A 258 12.06 11.81 -5.00
C VAL A 258 10.86 12.75 -4.93
N GLU A 259 10.78 13.66 -5.88
CA GLU A 259 9.61 14.52 -6.07
C GLU A 259 8.88 14.05 -7.32
N VAL A 260 7.57 13.80 -7.20
CA VAL A 260 6.78 13.17 -8.25
C VAL A 260 5.58 14.05 -8.58
N ARG A 261 5.48 14.48 -9.84
CA ARG A 261 4.32 15.18 -10.40
C ARG A 261 3.30 14.17 -10.99
N PRO A 262 2.04 14.58 -11.21
CA PRO A 262 1.05 13.72 -11.85
C PRO A 262 1.56 13.15 -13.18
N GLY A 263 1.48 11.83 -13.33
CA GLY A 263 1.93 11.11 -14.53
C GLY A 263 3.42 10.75 -14.54
N GLU A 264 4.21 11.17 -13.55
CA GLU A 264 5.61 10.76 -13.42
C GLU A 264 5.74 9.43 -12.65
N ALA A 265 6.77 8.66 -13.00
CA ALA A 265 7.15 7.45 -12.29
C ALA A 265 7.87 7.81 -10.98
N MET A 266 7.75 6.96 -9.96
CA MET A 266 8.46 7.17 -8.70
C MET A 266 9.97 6.95 -8.83
N ASN A 267 10.38 5.90 -9.57
CA ASN A 267 11.78 5.52 -9.78
C ASN A 267 12.62 5.54 -8.50
N LEU A 268 12.16 4.82 -7.46
CA LEU A 268 12.78 4.87 -6.13
C LEU A 268 14.24 4.40 -6.17
N GLY A 269 14.57 3.47 -7.06
CA GLY A 269 15.91 2.90 -7.24
C GLY A 269 16.96 3.89 -7.73
N VAL A 270 16.58 5.05 -8.25
CA VAL A 270 17.54 6.07 -8.70
C VAL A 270 18.27 6.74 -7.53
N VAL A 271 17.68 6.73 -6.34
CA VAL A 271 18.21 7.42 -5.15
C VAL A 271 18.71 6.49 -4.05
N VAL A 272 18.48 5.18 -4.20
CA VAL A 272 18.90 4.09 -3.29
C VAL A 272 20.28 3.60 -3.65
#